data_AF-A0A9E6JDX0-F1
#
_entry.id   AF-A0A9E6JDX0-F1
#
_cell.length_a   1.000
_cell.length_b   1.000
_cell.length_c   1.000
_cell.angle_alpha   90.00
_cell.angle_beta   90.00
_cell.angle_gamma   90.00
#
_symmetry.space_group_name_H-M   'P 1'
#
loop_
_entity.id
_entity.type
_entity.pdbx_description
1 polymer ?
#
loop_
_entity_poly.entity_id
_entity_poly.type
_entity_poly.pdbx_seq_one_letter_code
_entity_poly.pdbx_strand_id
1 'polypeptide(L)'
;MATTTTVTGPIKNIENSALAGKYIRFTLLTSGTESTTGDLVASSTKSYLLDANGDFSADLWVNGESGISSVYRIEVPGDDKTYQVIIPTSSAGSTISVDELLQFHQVDPDYQPDPNILDEAKAYTDSELNAFAADPSSKASLDPAEWRSDLGLSLNDTPEFNGVDIDGGNLTLDPDGDVRFVATSPSGGVLDLQMDDG
;
A
#
# COMPACT_ATOMS: atom_id res chain seq x y z
N MET A 1 -15.69 17.60 4.52
CA MET A 1 -15.13 18.41 5.62
C MET A 1 -14.14 17.50 6.30
N ALA A 2 -12.91 17.98 6.52
CA ALA A 2 -11.88 17.16 7.12
C ALA A 2 -12.30 16.71 8.54
N THR A 3 -12.08 15.44 8.86
CA THR A 3 -12.45 14.92 10.19
C THR A 3 -11.52 15.51 11.24
N THR A 4 -12.09 16.05 12.32
CA THR A 4 -11.32 16.68 13.41
C THR A 4 -11.70 16.11 14.76
N THR A 5 -10.78 16.19 15.70
CA THR A 5 -11.01 15.98 17.13
C THR A 5 -10.72 17.29 17.86
N THR A 6 -11.61 17.69 18.75
CA THR A 6 -11.39 18.86 19.60
C THR A 6 -10.57 18.44 20.81
N VAL A 7 -9.39 19.03 20.98
CA VAL A 7 -8.55 18.88 22.17
C VAL A 7 -8.75 20.07 23.08
N THR A 8 -8.97 19.82 24.37
CA THR A 8 -9.23 20.88 25.35
C THR A 8 -8.60 20.59 26.70
N GLY A 9 -8.55 21.59 27.57
CA GLY A 9 -8.18 21.42 28.96
C GLY A 9 -7.32 22.57 29.49
N PRO A 10 -7.19 22.66 30.82
CA PRO A 10 -6.41 23.72 31.46
C PRO A 10 -4.91 23.41 31.43
N ILE A 11 -4.10 24.42 31.16
CA ILE A 11 -2.64 24.37 31.29
C ILE A 11 -2.20 25.27 32.46
N LYS A 12 -1.58 24.66 33.46
CA LYS A 12 -1.20 25.32 34.73
C LYS A 12 0.26 25.06 35.07
N ASN A 13 0.85 25.96 35.86
CA ASN A 13 2.20 25.78 36.40
C ASN A 13 2.21 24.87 37.65
N ILE A 14 3.40 24.64 38.23
CA ILE A 14 3.58 23.81 39.42
C ILE A 14 2.86 24.33 40.67
N GLU A 15 2.53 25.63 40.70
CA GLU A 15 1.77 26.28 41.78
C GLU A 15 0.26 26.22 41.53
N ASN A 16 -0.19 25.45 40.52
CA ASN A 16 -1.58 25.34 40.09
C ASN A 16 -2.18 26.67 39.60
N SER A 17 -1.33 27.61 39.17
CA SER A 17 -1.74 28.87 38.56
C SER A 17 -1.86 28.73 37.04
N ALA A 18 -2.93 29.27 36.46
CA ALA A 18 -3.19 29.25 35.03
C ALA A 18 -2.08 29.95 34.23
N LEU A 19 -1.66 29.34 33.13
CA LEU A 19 -0.73 29.97 32.18
C LEU A 19 -1.46 30.86 31.16
N ALA A 20 -2.35 31.70 31.64
CA ALA A 20 -3.20 32.58 30.84
C ALA A 20 -2.38 33.48 29.89
N GLY A 21 -2.91 33.69 28.68
CA GLY A 21 -2.27 34.55 27.66
C GLY A 21 -1.02 33.93 27.00
N LYS A 22 -0.68 32.68 27.31
CA LYS A 22 0.36 31.91 26.61
C LYS A 22 -0.24 31.09 25.47
N TYR A 23 0.62 30.51 24.65
CA TYR A 23 0.21 29.67 23.53
C TYR A 23 0.64 28.23 23.75
N ILE A 24 -0.29 27.31 23.59
CA ILE A 24 0.01 25.90 23.32
C ILE A 24 0.11 25.69 21.82
N ARG A 25 1.08 24.89 21.36
CA ARG A 25 1.29 24.62 19.93
C ARG A 25 1.15 23.14 19.62
N PHE A 26 0.47 22.86 18.52
CA PHE A 26 0.28 21.53 17.96
C PHE A 26 0.88 21.50 16.56
N THR A 27 1.86 20.62 16.33
CA THR A 27 2.46 20.39 15.01
C THR A 27 2.09 19.00 14.53
N LEU A 28 1.33 18.89 13.45
CA LEU A 28 1.10 17.62 12.77
C LEU A 28 2.42 17.15 12.15
N LEU A 29 2.90 15.96 12.54
CA LEU A 29 4.15 15.38 12.05
C LEU A 29 3.93 14.43 10.88
N THR A 30 2.78 13.78 10.82
CA THR A 30 2.41 12.81 9.77
C THR A 30 1.58 13.48 8.70
N SER A 31 1.98 13.36 7.44
CA SER A 31 1.11 13.72 6.31
C SER A 31 0.16 12.56 5.98
N GLY A 32 -0.99 12.87 5.40
CA GLY A 32 -1.96 11.86 4.99
C GLY A 32 -2.94 12.38 3.97
N THR A 33 -3.92 11.57 3.58
CA THR A 33 -4.90 11.96 2.56
C THR A 33 -6.27 12.20 3.17
N GLU A 34 -6.91 13.29 2.77
CA GLU A 34 -8.31 13.55 3.08
C GLU A 34 -9.19 12.78 2.08
N SER A 35 -10.04 11.87 2.57
CA SER A 35 -10.74 10.92 1.70
C SER A 35 -11.80 11.52 0.80
N THR A 36 -12.41 12.64 1.22
CA THR A 36 -13.50 13.24 0.44
C THR A 36 -12.97 13.95 -0.81
N THR A 37 -11.71 14.38 -0.81
CA THR A 37 -11.11 15.17 -1.90
C THR A 37 -9.87 14.52 -2.51
N GLY A 38 -9.26 13.53 -1.86
CA GLY A 38 -8.00 12.92 -2.26
C GLY A 38 -6.78 13.82 -2.04
N ASP A 39 -6.95 14.95 -1.34
CA ASP A 39 -5.89 15.92 -1.13
C ASP A 39 -4.86 15.43 -0.11
N LEU A 40 -3.59 15.75 -0.36
CA LEU A 40 -2.52 15.57 0.61
C LEU A 40 -2.61 16.65 1.70
N VAL A 41 -2.81 16.22 2.94
CA VAL A 41 -2.69 17.07 4.13
C VAL A 41 -1.23 17.01 4.58
N ALA A 42 -0.52 18.11 4.39
CA ALA A 42 0.88 18.25 4.79
C ALA A 42 1.02 18.59 6.29
N SER A 43 2.19 18.27 6.84
CA SER A 43 2.60 18.70 8.19
C SER A 43 2.43 20.21 8.37
N SER A 44 1.78 20.62 9.46
CA SER A 44 1.54 22.03 9.76
C SER A 44 1.44 22.28 11.26
N THR A 45 1.71 23.52 11.67
CA THR A 45 1.64 23.93 13.08
C THR A 45 0.47 24.89 13.28
N LYS A 46 -0.29 24.68 14.36
CA LYS A 46 -1.29 25.63 14.87
C LYS A 46 -0.99 25.98 16.32
N SER A 47 -1.31 27.22 16.69
CA SER A 47 -1.12 27.78 18.02
C SER A 47 -2.47 28.21 18.58
N TYR A 48 -2.72 27.91 19.85
CA TYR A 48 -3.98 28.26 20.53
C TYR A 48 -3.66 29.07 21.78
N LEU A 49 -4.34 30.21 21.92
CA LEU A 49 -4.18 31.10 23.06
C LEU A 49 -4.93 30.51 24.27
N LEU A 50 -4.25 30.47 25.41
CA LEU A 50 -4.84 30.07 26.68
C LEU A 50 -5.65 31.22 27.27
N ASP A 51 -6.89 30.94 27.70
CA ASP A 51 -7.76 31.92 28.33
C ASP A 51 -7.34 32.24 29.78
N ALA A 52 -8.15 33.02 30.51
CA ALA A 52 -7.86 33.41 31.88
C ALA A 52 -7.73 32.23 32.87
N ASN A 53 -8.36 31.09 32.58
CA ASN A 53 -8.30 29.87 33.37
C ASN A 53 -7.18 28.92 32.90
N GLY A 54 -6.48 29.28 31.82
CA GLY A 54 -5.48 28.43 31.18
C GLY A 54 -6.10 27.44 30.20
N ASP A 55 -7.39 27.56 29.90
CA ASP A 55 -8.11 26.65 29.01
C ASP A 55 -7.88 27.02 27.54
N PHE A 56 -8.00 26.00 26.68
CA PHE A 56 -8.00 26.16 25.23
C PHE A 56 -8.99 25.18 24.59
N SER A 57 -9.29 25.42 23.30
CA SER A 57 -10.03 24.49 22.46
C SER A 57 -9.36 24.45 21.09
N ALA A 58 -8.92 23.26 20.68
CA ALA A 58 -8.13 23.06 19.48
C ALA A 58 -8.73 21.96 18.59
N ASP A 59 -9.24 22.33 17.42
CA ASP A 59 -9.66 21.36 16.42
C ASP A 59 -8.44 20.85 15.65
N LEU A 60 -8.06 19.62 15.94
CA LEU A 60 -6.94 18.91 15.32
C LEU A 60 -7.46 17.95 14.26
N TRP A 61 -6.79 17.91 13.12
CA TRP A 61 -7.13 16.99 12.03
C TRP A 61 -6.84 15.54 12.40
N VAL A 62 -7.75 14.65 12.01
CA VAL A 62 -7.63 13.20 12.14
C VAL A 62 -7.63 12.57 10.76
N ASN A 63 -6.53 11.92 10.47
CA ASN A 63 -6.36 11.03 9.34
C ASN A 63 -7.26 9.79 9.50
N GLY A 64 -8.40 9.81 8.81
CA GLY A 64 -9.40 8.76 8.93
C GLY A 64 -9.20 7.58 7.97
N GLU A 65 -8.52 7.77 6.83
CA GLU A 65 -8.68 6.85 5.69
C GLU A 65 -7.40 6.38 4.99
N SER A 66 -6.26 7.06 5.17
CA SER A 66 -4.99 6.55 4.61
C SER A 66 -4.36 5.41 5.43
N GLY A 67 -4.98 5.03 6.55
CA GLY A 67 -4.43 4.06 7.49
C GLY A 67 -3.21 4.57 8.29
N ILE A 68 -2.80 5.82 8.09
CA ILE A 68 -1.68 6.46 8.79
C ILE A 68 -2.21 7.17 10.05
N SER A 69 -1.61 6.91 11.21
CA SER A 69 -1.96 7.58 12.46
C SER A 69 -1.66 9.08 12.41
N SER A 70 -2.50 9.88 13.06
CA SER A 70 -2.28 11.33 13.17
C SER A 70 -1.38 11.64 14.36
N VAL A 71 -0.08 11.78 14.10
CA VAL A 71 0.91 12.09 15.15
C VAL A 71 1.10 13.59 15.25
N TYR A 72 0.93 14.12 16.47
CA TYR A 72 1.15 15.53 16.79
C TYR A 72 2.27 15.70 17.80
N ARG A 73 3.12 16.70 17.55
CA ARG A 73 3.99 17.28 18.58
C ARG A 73 3.25 18.39 19.32
N ILE A 74 3.20 18.30 20.64
CA ILE A 74 2.64 19.30 21.55
C ILE A 74 3.78 20.05 22.22
N GLU A 75 3.75 21.37 22.13
CA GLU A 75 4.66 22.27 22.84
C GLU A 75 3.85 23.03 23.89
N VAL A 76 4.01 22.64 25.15
CA VAL A 76 3.30 23.22 26.30
C VAL A 76 4.04 24.49 26.74
N PRO A 77 3.34 25.63 26.92
CA PRO A 77 4.01 26.85 27.36
C PRO A 77 4.63 26.66 28.75
N GLY A 78 5.88 27.07 28.91
CA GLY A 78 6.61 26.95 30.19
C GLY A 78 7.28 25.59 30.41
N ASP A 79 7.16 24.66 29.46
CA ASP A 79 7.94 23.43 29.44
C ASP A 79 9.09 23.55 28.40
N ASP A 80 10.24 22.98 28.73
CA ASP A 80 11.38 22.87 27.81
C ASP A 80 11.28 21.62 26.92
N LYS A 81 10.34 20.71 27.24
CA LYS A 81 10.08 19.48 26.50
C LYS A 81 8.91 19.62 25.54
N THR A 82 8.92 18.74 24.55
CA THR A 82 7.82 18.55 23.62
C THR A 82 7.30 17.13 23.73
N TYR A 83 5.99 16.94 23.62
CA TYR A 83 5.34 15.64 23.71
C TYR A 83 4.91 15.20 22.31
N GLN A 84 5.03 13.93 21.97
CA GLN A 84 4.42 13.38 20.76
C GLN A 84 3.23 12.52 21.16
N VAL A 85 2.09 12.73 20.52
CA VAL A 85 0.86 11.98 20.79
C VAL A 85 0.21 11.53 19.49
N ILE A 86 -0.54 10.43 19.56
CA ILE A 86 -1.46 10.03 18.49
C ILE A 86 -2.86 10.52 18.86
N ILE A 87 -3.53 11.18 17.92
CA ILE A 87 -4.97 11.45 18.09
C ILE A 87 -5.73 10.15 17.83
N PRO A 88 -6.46 9.60 18.82
CA PRO A 88 -7.16 8.33 18.65
C PRO A 88 -8.23 8.45 17.56
N THR A 89 -8.26 7.50 16.62
CA THR A 89 -9.30 7.48 15.57
C THR A 89 -10.71 7.31 16.17
N SER A 90 -10.84 6.65 17.33
CA SER A 90 -12.08 6.56 18.10
C SER A 90 -12.59 7.89 18.64
N SER A 91 -11.75 8.92 18.68
CA SER A 91 -12.10 10.28 19.13
C SER A 91 -12.46 11.22 17.97
N ALA A 92 -12.45 10.72 16.73
CA ALA A 92 -12.86 11.47 15.55
C ALA A 92 -14.27 12.06 15.72
N GLY A 93 -14.42 13.36 15.50
CA GLY A 93 -15.69 14.08 15.67
C GLY A 93 -16.11 14.29 17.13
N SER A 94 -15.23 14.00 18.09
CA SER A 94 -15.48 14.12 19.53
C SER A 94 -14.49 15.07 20.21
N THR A 95 -14.64 15.24 21.52
CA THR A 95 -13.72 16.00 22.37
C THR A 95 -12.88 15.05 23.22
N ILE A 96 -11.59 15.33 23.33
CA ILE A 96 -10.65 14.65 24.22
C ILE A 96 -9.89 15.70 25.04
N SER A 97 -9.56 15.37 26.29
CA SER A 97 -8.77 16.28 27.11
C SER A 97 -7.27 16.12 26.87
N VAL A 98 -6.51 17.20 27.05
CA VAL A 98 -5.06 17.20 26.86
C VAL A 98 -4.34 16.33 27.88
N ASP A 99 -4.87 16.19 29.10
CA ASP A 99 -4.33 15.28 30.10
C ASP A 99 -4.51 13.81 29.69
N GLU A 100 -5.66 13.44 29.12
CA GLU A 100 -5.90 12.10 28.60
C GLU A 100 -4.93 11.77 27.46
N LEU A 101 -4.71 12.71 26.52
CA LEU A 101 -3.73 12.56 25.45
C LEU A 101 -2.32 12.34 25.99
N LEU A 102 -1.90 13.15 26.97
CA LEU A 102 -0.59 13.03 27.57
C LEU A 102 -0.46 11.81 28.50
N GLN A 103 -1.55 11.23 28.99
CA GLN A 103 -1.50 10.07 29.88
C GLN A 103 -1.53 8.74 29.12
N PHE A 104 -2.35 8.65 28.06
CA PHE A 104 -2.68 7.37 27.42
C PHE A 104 -2.33 7.30 25.94
N HIS A 105 -1.99 8.42 25.30
CA HIS A 105 -1.81 8.49 23.85
C HIS A 105 -0.45 9.04 23.44
N GLN A 106 0.53 9.05 24.34
CA GLN A 106 1.90 9.38 23.97
C GLN A 106 2.46 8.35 22.99
N VAL A 107 3.13 8.84 21.96
CA VAL A 107 4.04 8.02 21.15
C VAL A 107 5.26 7.79 22.01
N ASP A 108 5.69 6.53 22.11
CA ASP A 108 6.93 6.20 22.79
C ASP A 108 8.05 7.07 22.19
N PRO A 109 8.75 7.91 22.98
CA PRO A 109 9.82 8.75 22.46
C PRO A 109 10.97 7.92 21.84
N ASP A 110 11.05 6.63 22.18
CA ASP A 110 11.98 5.66 21.60
C ASP A 110 11.39 4.90 20.40
N TYR A 111 10.16 5.23 19.96
CA TYR A 111 9.64 4.80 18.66
C TYR A 111 10.41 5.51 17.54
N GLN A 112 11.58 4.97 17.22
CA GLN A 112 12.15 5.08 15.90
C GLN A 112 11.34 4.10 15.02
N PRO A 113 10.71 4.52 13.90
CA PRO A 113 10.40 3.54 12.88
C PRO A 113 11.73 2.83 12.59
N ASP A 114 11.79 1.52 12.81
CA ASP A 114 13.04 0.78 12.64
C ASP A 114 13.60 1.18 11.27
N PRO A 115 14.77 1.85 11.21
CA PRO A 115 15.35 2.27 9.95
C PRO A 115 15.58 1.06 9.04
N ASN A 116 15.71 -0.14 9.63
CA ASN A 116 15.75 -1.38 8.90
C ASN A 116 14.42 -1.76 8.28
N ILE A 117 13.24 -1.29 8.69
CA ILE A 117 12.00 -1.63 7.95
C ILE A 117 12.00 -0.96 6.57
N LEU A 118 12.54 0.26 6.46
CA LEU A 118 12.65 0.93 5.17
C LEU A 118 13.81 0.36 4.33
N ASP A 119 14.92 -0.04 4.98
CA ASP A 119 16.05 -0.68 4.32
C ASP A 119 15.80 -2.16 3.98
N GLU A 120 15.01 -2.90 4.77
CA GLU A 120 14.56 -4.28 4.52
C GLU A 120 13.51 -4.31 3.43
N ALA A 121 12.55 -3.37 3.43
CA ALA A 121 11.58 -3.25 2.34
C ALA A 121 12.26 -2.88 1.01
N LYS A 122 13.27 -1.98 1.05
CA LYS A 122 14.10 -1.66 -0.13
C LYS A 122 14.97 -2.83 -0.55
N ALA A 123 15.65 -3.50 0.38
CA ALA A 123 16.51 -4.64 0.10
C ALA A 123 15.72 -5.83 -0.47
N TYR A 124 14.50 -6.07 0.01
CA TYR A 124 13.62 -7.10 -0.53
C TYR A 124 13.20 -6.76 -1.96
N THR A 125 12.83 -5.50 -2.23
CA THR A 125 12.42 -5.05 -3.56
C THR A 125 13.60 -5.05 -4.55
N ASP A 126 14.76 -4.56 -4.15
CA ASP A 126 15.97 -4.53 -4.98
C ASP A 126 16.51 -5.94 -5.23
N SER A 127 16.41 -6.85 -4.25
CA SER A 127 16.78 -8.26 -4.43
C SER A 127 15.87 -8.96 -5.43
N GLU A 128 14.54 -8.77 -5.36
CA GLU A 128 13.61 -9.36 -6.33
C GLU A 128 13.80 -8.76 -7.73
N LEU A 129 14.01 -7.44 -7.82
CA LEU A 129 14.25 -6.77 -9.10
C LEU A 129 15.58 -7.19 -9.73
N ASN A 130 16.64 -7.32 -8.92
CA ASN A 130 17.96 -7.72 -9.36
C ASN A 130 18.01 -9.23 -9.67
N ALA A 131 17.25 -10.06 -8.95
CA ALA A 131 17.06 -11.47 -9.30
C ALA A 131 16.36 -11.63 -10.66
N PHE A 132 15.32 -10.84 -10.92
CA PHE A 132 14.66 -10.82 -12.23
C PHE A 132 15.57 -10.27 -13.33
N ALA A 133 16.38 -9.24 -13.05
CA ALA A 133 17.31 -8.67 -14.02
C ALA A 133 18.51 -9.60 -14.32
N ALA A 134 18.97 -10.36 -13.33
CA ALA A 134 20.07 -11.30 -13.46
C ALA A 134 19.63 -12.61 -14.15
N ASP A 135 18.40 -13.03 -13.94
CA ASP A 135 17.80 -14.19 -14.59
C ASP A 135 16.30 -13.95 -14.83
N PRO A 136 15.94 -13.38 -16.00
CA PRO A 136 14.54 -13.14 -16.38
C PRO A 136 13.70 -14.43 -16.44
N SER A 137 14.36 -15.58 -16.60
CA SER A 137 13.76 -16.92 -16.61
C SER A 137 13.56 -17.52 -15.21
N SER A 138 14.10 -16.93 -14.14
CA SER A 138 13.99 -17.46 -12.78
C SER A 138 12.57 -17.44 -12.19
N LYS A 139 11.68 -16.59 -12.73
CA LYS A 139 10.25 -16.51 -12.37
C LYS A 139 9.31 -16.82 -13.54
N ALA A 140 9.84 -16.79 -14.77
CA ALA A 140 9.17 -17.35 -15.92
C ALA A 140 9.69 -18.78 -16.07
N SER A 141 9.10 -19.72 -15.34
CA SER A 141 9.33 -21.12 -15.66
C SER A 141 8.84 -21.37 -17.08
N LEU A 142 9.79 -21.37 -18.00
CA LEU A 142 9.63 -21.92 -19.34
C LEU A 142 9.97 -23.41 -19.32
N ASP A 143 9.98 -24.06 -18.15
CA ASP A 143 10.16 -25.50 -18.06
C ASP A 143 8.94 -26.18 -18.68
N PRO A 144 9.13 -26.99 -19.75
CA PRO A 144 8.03 -27.70 -20.35
C PRO A 144 7.27 -28.63 -19.41
N ALA A 145 7.88 -29.07 -18.32
CA ALA A 145 7.23 -29.89 -17.31
C ALA A 145 6.29 -29.07 -16.41
N GLU A 146 6.64 -27.83 -16.07
CA GLU A 146 5.84 -27.00 -15.16
C GLU A 146 4.56 -26.49 -15.82
N TRP A 147 4.62 -25.99 -17.06
CA TRP A 147 3.38 -25.59 -17.74
C TRP A 147 2.45 -26.78 -18.03
N ARG A 148 3.01 -27.97 -18.26
CA ARG A 148 2.20 -29.20 -18.40
C ARG A 148 1.49 -29.50 -17.10
N SER A 149 2.21 -29.47 -15.97
CA SER A 149 1.64 -29.66 -14.64
C SER A 149 0.54 -28.64 -14.32
N ASP A 150 0.75 -27.35 -14.62
CA ASP A 150 -0.22 -26.28 -14.37
C ASP A 150 -1.50 -26.42 -15.20
N LEU A 151 -1.38 -26.99 -16.42
CA LEU A 151 -2.53 -27.36 -17.25
C LEU A 151 -3.14 -28.72 -16.88
N GLY A 152 -2.63 -29.38 -15.82
CA GLY A 152 -3.09 -30.69 -15.37
C GLY A 152 -2.68 -31.85 -16.29
N LEU A 153 -1.65 -31.65 -17.12
CA LEU A 153 -1.12 -32.63 -18.07
C LEU A 153 0.09 -33.38 -17.48
N SER A 154 0.08 -34.70 -17.58
CA SER A 154 1.23 -35.55 -17.25
C SER A 154 2.31 -35.53 -18.34
N LEU A 155 3.51 -36.01 -18.01
CA LEU A 155 4.64 -36.13 -18.95
C LEU A 155 4.33 -37.02 -20.17
N ASN A 156 3.37 -37.94 -20.03
CA ASN A 156 2.93 -38.85 -21.08
C ASN A 156 1.55 -38.46 -21.64
N ASP A 157 0.95 -37.38 -21.13
CA ASP A 157 -0.29 -36.89 -21.70
C ASP A 157 0.02 -36.32 -23.08
N THR A 158 -0.62 -36.92 -24.06
CA THR A 158 -0.68 -36.41 -25.42
C THR A 158 -2.00 -35.66 -25.48
N PRO A 159 -2.02 -34.34 -25.27
CA PRO A 159 -3.27 -33.60 -25.33
C PRO A 159 -3.82 -33.75 -26.74
N GLU A 160 -4.86 -34.56 -26.88
CA GLU A 160 -5.66 -34.59 -28.10
C GLU A 160 -6.49 -33.31 -28.10
N PHE A 161 -6.14 -32.38 -28.98
CA PHE A 161 -7.01 -31.24 -29.27
C PHE A 161 -8.27 -31.80 -29.94
N ASN A 162 -9.27 -32.14 -29.12
CA ASN A 162 -10.55 -32.66 -29.59
C ASN A 162 -11.13 -31.68 -30.62
N GLY A 163 -11.10 -32.10 -31.89
CA GLY A 163 -11.44 -31.28 -33.06
C GLY A 163 -10.54 -31.52 -34.27
N VAL A 164 -9.35 -32.10 -34.08
CA VAL A 164 -8.44 -32.48 -35.19
C VAL A 164 -7.99 -33.93 -35.00
N ASP A 165 -8.78 -34.86 -35.54
CA ASP A 165 -8.42 -36.27 -35.68
C ASP A 165 -7.58 -36.42 -36.95
N ILE A 166 -6.28 -36.74 -36.78
CA ILE A 166 -5.37 -36.97 -37.90
C ILE A 166 -4.96 -38.43 -37.87
N ASP A 167 -5.91 -39.30 -38.20
CA ASP A 167 -5.71 -40.73 -38.30
C ASP A 167 -4.63 -41.03 -39.38
N GLY A 168 -3.39 -41.21 -38.94
CA GLY A 168 -2.25 -41.64 -39.77
C GLY A 168 -1.62 -40.57 -40.69
N GLY A 169 -2.00 -39.29 -40.58
CA GLY A 169 -1.41 -38.18 -41.34
C GLY A 169 -0.52 -37.27 -40.48
N ASN A 170 0.53 -36.69 -41.06
CA ASN A 170 1.34 -35.69 -40.35
C ASN A 170 0.75 -34.29 -40.62
N LEU A 171 0.46 -33.53 -39.57
CA LEU A 171 0.15 -32.11 -39.70
C LEU A 171 1.47 -31.35 -39.87
N THR A 172 1.63 -30.65 -40.98
CA THR A 172 2.81 -29.81 -41.21
C THR A 172 2.38 -28.38 -41.47
N LEU A 173 3.05 -27.44 -40.81
CA LEU A 173 3.01 -26.04 -41.21
C LEU A 173 3.89 -25.88 -42.44
N ASP A 174 3.40 -25.19 -43.46
CA ASP A 174 4.24 -24.82 -44.58
C ASP A 174 5.12 -23.59 -44.24
N PRO A 175 6.11 -23.24 -45.08
CA PRO A 175 7.04 -22.14 -44.78
C PRO A 175 6.37 -20.77 -44.61
N ASP A 176 5.13 -20.62 -45.09
CA ASP A 176 4.37 -19.38 -45.03
C ASP A 176 3.43 -19.33 -43.81
N GLY A 177 3.35 -20.43 -43.04
CA GLY A 177 2.64 -20.54 -41.77
C GLY A 177 1.24 -21.17 -41.88
N ASP A 178 0.85 -21.66 -43.05
CA ASP A 178 -0.44 -22.28 -43.28
C ASP A 178 -0.44 -23.75 -42.83
N VAL A 179 -1.57 -24.20 -42.29
CA VAL A 179 -1.76 -25.59 -41.85
C VAL A 179 -2.07 -26.47 -43.05
N ARG A 180 -1.18 -27.42 -43.37
CA ARG A 180 -1.38 -28.41 -44.43
C ARG A 180 -1.58 -29.82 -43.88
N PHE A 181 -2.56 -30.53 -44.44
CA PHE A 181 -2.76 -31.95 -44.21
C PHE A 181 -1.99 -32.75 -45.28
N VAL A 182 -0.94 -33.47 -44.88
CA VAL A 182 -0.24 -34.40 -45.79
C VAL A 182 -0.80 -35.80 -45.56
N ALA A 183 -1.81 -36.17 -46.34
CA ALA A 183 -2.27 -37.55 -46.39
C ALA A 183 -1.30 -38.38 -47.24
N THR A 184 -0.56 -39.30 -46.62
CA THR A 184 0.19 -40.31 -47.38
C THR A 184 -0.77 -41.38 -47.86
N SER A 185 -1.28 -41.26 -49.09
CA SER A 185 -1.91 -42.39 -49.75
C SER A 185 -0.86 -43.47 -50.05
N PRO A 186 -1.21 -44.78 -50.03
CA PRO A 186 -0.27 -45.85 -50.40
C PRO A 186 0.32 -45.70 -51.82
N SER A 187 -0.25 -44.82 -52.64
CA SER A 187 0.14 -44.51 -54.02
C SER A 187 0.82 -43.14 -54.21
N GLY A 188 1.15 -42.40 -53.15
CA GLY A 188 2.00 -41.21 -53.21
C GLY A 188 1.37 -39.94 -53.81
N GLY A 189 0.04 -39.86 -53.90
CA GLY A 189 -0.66 -38.64 -54.30
C GLY A 189 -0.86 -37.67 -53.13
N VAL A 190 -0.49 -36.39 -53.32
CA VAL A 190 -0.80 -35.27 -52.41
C VAL A 190 -2.19 -34.74 -52.77
N LEU A 191 -3.10 -34.66 -51.80
CA LEU A 191 -4.39 -33.99 -51.96
C LEU A 191 -4.25 -32.54 -51.47
N ASP A 192 -4.40 -31.58 -52.37
CA ASP A 192 -4.41 -30.15 -52.05
C ASP A 192 -5.87 -29.69 -51.92
N LEU A 193 -6.28 -29.24 -50.74
CA LEU A 193 -7.62 -28.71 -50.48
C LEU A 193 -7.53 -27.19 -50.44
N GLN A 194 -7.74 -26.54 -51.59
CA GLN A 194 -7.95 -25.09 -51.63
C GLN A 194 -9.34 -24.77 -51.09
N MET A 195 -9.42 -23.94 -50.06
CA MET A 195 -10.68 -23.29 -49.71
C MET A 195 -10.97 -22.22 -50.77
N ASP A 196 -12.12 -22.35 -51.42
CA ASP A 196 -12.68 -21.35 -52.33
C ASP A 196 -13.05 -20.10 -51.50
N ASP A 197 -12.52 -18.93 -51.86
CA ASP A 197 -12.77 -17.66 -51.16
C ASP A 197 -14.05 -16.95 -51.65
N GLY A 198 -15.05 -17.73 -52.06
CA GLY A 198 -16.36 -17.27 -52.55
C GLY A 198 -17.35 -16.85 -51.46
#